data_AF-A0A527WIG1-F1
#
_entry.id   AF-A0A527WIG1-F1
#
_cell.length_a   1.000
_cell.length_b   1.000
_cell.length_c   1.000
_cell.angle_alpha   90.00
_cell.angle_beta   90.00
_cell.angle_gamma   90.00
#
_symmetry.space_group_name_H-M   'P 1'
#
loop_
_entity.id
_entity.type
_entity.pdbx_description
1 polymer ?
#
loop_
_entity_poly.entity_id
_entity_poly.type
_entity_poly.pdbx_seq_one_letter_code
_entity_poly.pdbx_strand_id
1 'polypeptide(L)'
;MLEKAIARRRRESERLAVLEQFIEETKRAADLRTWIDTYAVSAEQDDETELMRMCEWAKAKLKEHEQLLSPARLCTILQDSDLFPAVDPLIEDAGEPAPQEAISRPRPRNHPRRPNIL
;
A
#
# COMPACT_ATOMS: atom_id res chain seq x y z
N MET A 1 13.30 14.21 -16.94
CA MET A 1 12.67 14.73 -15.71
C MET A 1 11.15 14.72 -15.77
N LEU A 2 10.51 15.31 -16.79
CA LEU A 2 9.04 15.36 -16.90
C LEU A 2 8.39 13.97 -17.02
N GLU A 3 8.98 13.05 -17.81
CA GLU A 3 8.47 11.68 -17.99
C GLU A 3 8.45 10.87 -16.69
N LYS A 4 9.51 10.93 -15.87
CA LYS A 4 9.55 10.29 -14.54
C LYS A 4 8.49 10.88 -13.60
N ALA A 5 8.24 12.18 -13.66
CA ALA A 5 7.19 12.82 -12.85
C ALA A 5 5.79 12.36 -13.27
N ILE A 6 5.54 12.24 -14.58
CA ILE A 6 4.28 11.71 -15.13
C ILE A 6 4.09 10.25 -14.73
N ALA A 7 5.13 9.42 -14.85
CA ALA A 7 5.09 8.01 -14.47
C ALA A 7 4.78 7.81 -12.97
N ARG A 8 5.38 8.62 -12.08
CA ARG A 8 5.08 8.59 -10.64
C ARG A 8 3.62 8.92 -10.36
N ARG A 9 3.12 9.99 -10.98
CA ARG A 9 1.72 10.41 -10.81
C ARG A 9 0.76 9.32 -11.28
N ARG A 10 1.06 8.69 -12.42
CA ARG A 10 0.26 7.58 -12.95
C ARG A 10 0.21 6.40 -11.98
N ARG A 11 1.37 5.94 -11.49
CA ARG A 11 1.42 4.84 -10.52
C ARG A 11 0.66 5.17 -9.23
N GLU A 12 0.77 6.41 -8.74
CA GLU A 12 0.03 6.83 -7.55
C GLU A 12 -1.48 6.85 -7.78
N SER A 13 -1.94 7.30 -8.96
CA SER A 13 -3.35 7.20 -9.32
C SER A 13 -3.83 5.76 -9.42
N GLU A 14 -3.03 4.86 -9.98
CA GLU A 14 -3.36 3.43 -10.07
C GLU A 14 -3.39 2.75 -8.69
N ARG A 15 -2.47 3.08 -7.77
CA ARG A 15 -2.50 2.62 -6.37
C ARG A 15 -3.79 3.01 -5.68
N LEU A 16 -4.19 4.29 -5.79
CA LEU A 16 -5.40 4.80 -5.18
C LEU A 16 -6.65 4.13 -5.77
N ALA A 17 -6.71 3.98 -7.10
CA ALA A 17 -7.84 3.35 -7.77
C ALA A 17 -8.02 1.89 -7.31
N VAL A 18 -6.92 1.12 -7.23
CA VAL A 18 -6.97 -0.26 -6.73
C VAL A 18 -7.40 -0.31 -5.26
N LEU A 19 -6.84 0.56 -4.42
CA LEU A 19 -7.21 0.62 -3.00
C LEU A 19 -8.68 0.99 -2.80
N GLU A 20 -9.19 1.98 -3.54
CA GLU A 20 -10.57 2.42 -3.47
C GLU A 20 -11.53 1.31 -3.89
N GLN A 21 -11.23 0.61 -4.99
CA GLN A 21 -11.99 -0.55 -5.42
C GLN A 21 -12.07 -1.63 -4.32
N PHE A 22 -10.96 -1.97 -3.67
CA PHE A 22 -10.96 -2.95 -2.59
C PHE A 22 -11.75 -2.48 -1.37
N ILE A 23 -11.65 -1.20 -1.00
CA ILE A 23 -12.41 -0.64 0.11
C ILE A 23 -13.92 -0.70 -0.19
N GLU A 24 -14.33 -0.36 -1.40
CA GLU A 24 -15.74 -0.43 -1.81
C GLU A 24 -16.28 -1.87 -1.75
N GLU A 25 -15.54 -2.83 -2.30
CA GLU A 25 -15.95 -4.23 -2.27
C GLU A 25 -16.01 -4.77 -0.82
N THR A 26 -15.07 -4.35 0.04
CA THR A 26 -15.08 -4.72 1.47
C THR A 26 -16.31 -4.15 2.18
N LYS A 27 -16.67 -2.90 1.90
CA LYS A 27 -17.88 -2.28 2.45
C LYS A 27 -19.14 -3.03 2.00
N ARG A 28 -19.25 -3.35 0.70
CA ARG A 28 -20.39 -4.12 0.16
C ARG A 28 -20.52 -5.48 0.85
N ALA A 29 -19.41 -6.19 1.08
CA ALA A 29 -19.43 -7.46 1.80
C ALA A 29 -19.89 -7.28 3.26
N ALA A 30 -19.43 -6.22 3.95
CA ALA A 30 -19.86 -5.93 5.32
C ALA A 30 -21.35 -5.56 5.41
N ASP A 31 -21.84 -4.74 4.48
CA ASP A 31 -23.25 -4.36 4.41
C ASP A 31 -24.14 -5.59 4.14
N LEU A 32 -23.72 -6.45 3.20
CA LEU A 32 -24.44 -7.68 2.87
C LEU A 32 -24.48 -8.65 4.07
N ARG A 33 -23.38 -8.76 4.81
CA ARG A 33 -23.30 -9.58 6.03
C ARG A 33 -24.24 -9.05 7.11
N THR A 34 -24.23 -7.74 7.35
CA THR A 34 -25.13 -7.09 8.31
C THR A 34 -26.59 -7.30 7.94
N TRP A 35 -26.92 -7.20 6.65
CA TRP A 35 -28.26 -7.44 6.14
C TRP A 35 -28.69 -8.90 6.36
N ILE A 36 -27.84 -9.88 5.99
CA ILE A 36 -28.12 -11.30 6.21
C ILE A 36 -28.35 -11.57 7.70
N ASP A 37 -27.48 -11.08 8.59
CA ASP A 37 -27.60 -11.31 10.03
C ASP A 37 -28.89 -10.70 10.61
N THR A 38 -29.35 -9.58 10.05
CA THR A 38 -30.60 -8.90 10.47
C THR A 38 -31.83 -9.73 10.11
N TYR A 39 -31.84 -10.37 8.95
CA TYR A 39 -33.02 -11.05 8.41
C TYR A 39 -32.98 -12.58 8.53
N ALA A 40 -31.84 -13.19 8.86
CA ALA A 40 -31.68 -14.64 8.96
C ALA A 40 -32.66 -15.27 9.95
N VAL A 41 -32.83 -14.65 11.13
CA VAL A 41 -33.76 -15.16 12.16
C VAL A 41 -35.20 -15.14 11.67
N SER A 42 -35.62 -14.08 10.97
CA SER A 42 -36.97 -13.97 10.41
C SER A 42 -37.17 -14.91 9.20
N ALA A 43 -36.10 -15.16 8.44
CA ALA A 43 -36.12 -16.07 7.30
C ALA A 43 -36.24 -17.55 7.71
N GLU A 44 -35.73 -17.92 8.89
CA GLU A 44 -35.78 -19.29 9.42
C GLU A 44 -37.11 -19.64 10.12
N GLN A 45 -37.96 -18.66 10.39
CA GLN A 45 -39.25 -18.87 11.06
C GLN A 45 -40.36 -19.32 10.11
N ASP A 46 -40.15 -19.18 8.80
CA ASP A 46 -41.20 -19.35 7.80
C ASP A 46 -40.61 -20.07 6.57
N ASP A 47 -40.78 -21.39 6.56
CA ASP A 47 -40.27 -22.28 5.52
C ASP A 47 -40.85 -21.85 4.15
N GLU A 48 -39.98 -21.68 3.14
CA GLU A 48 -40.30 -21.35 1.74
C GLU A 48 -40.73 -19.90 1.40
N THR A 49 -40.49 -18.93 2.28
CA THR A 49 -40.73 -17.52 1.94
C THR A 49 -39.76 -16.97 0.88
N GLU A 50 -40.18 -15.91 0.18
CA GLU A 50 -39.29 -15.14 -0.71
C GLU A 50 -38.09 -14.56 0.04
N LEU A 51 -38.28 -14.21 1.32
CA LEU A 51 -37.23 -13.71 2.20
C LEU A 51 -36.14 -14.77 2.45
N MET A 52 -36.53 -16.03 2.66
CA MET A 52 -35.58 -17.15 2.81
C MET A 52 -34.73 -17.32 1.54
N ARG A 53 -35.37 -17.38 0.37
CA ARG A 53 -34.68 -17.47 -0.93
C ARG A 53 -33.75 -16.28 -1.17
N MET A 54 -34.17 -15.07 -0.80
CA MET A 54 -33.33 -13.88 -0.89
C MET A 54 -32.13 -13.96 0.05
N CYS A 55 -32.29 -14.47 1.27
CA CYS A 55 -31.19 -14.68 2.21
C CYS A 55 -30.19 -15.72 1.72
N GLU A 56 -30.65 -16.82 1.13
CA GLU A 56 -29.76 -17.84 0.52
C GLU A 56 -28.98 -17.26 -0.66
N TRP A 57 -29.65 -16.52 -1.55
CA TRP A 57 -29.00 -15.83 -2.66
C TRP A 57 -27.97 -14.80 -2.16
N ALA A 58 -28.31 -14.03 -1.13
CA ALA A 58 -27.40 -13.07 -0.50
C ALA A 58 -26.18 -13.76 0.11
N LYS A 59 -26.34 -14.91 0.78
CA LYS A 59 -25.22 -15.72 1.31
C LYS A 59 -24.29 -16.19 0.20
N ALA A 60 -24.84 -16.63 -0.94
CA ALA A 60 -24.04 -17.01 -2.10
C ALA A 60 -23.25 -15.81 -2.67
N LYS A 61 -23.89 -14.65 -2.79
CA LYS A 61 -23.24 -13.40 -3.23
C LYS A 61 -22.12 -12.96 -2.27
N LEU A 62 -22.35 -13.03 -0.96
CA LEU A 62 -21.33 -12.70 0.02
C LEU A 62 -20.08 -13.57 -0.16
N LYS A 63 -20.26 -14.87 -0.37
CA LYS A 63 -19.15 -15.81 -0.62
C LYS A 63 -18.36 -15.45 -1.88
N GLU A 64 -19.03 -15.02 -2.95
CA GLU A 64 -18.37 -14.54 -4.18
C GLU A 64 -17.52 -13.29 -3.88
N HIS A 65 -18.06 -12.30 -3.16
CA HIS A 65 -17.32 -11.09 -2.77
C HIS A 65 -16.12 -11.42 -1.87
N GLU A 66 -16.28 -12.31 -0.89
CA GLU A 66 -15.18 -12.71 0.01
C GLU A 66 -14.03 -13.41 -0.74
N GLN A 67 -14.32 -14.18 -1.79
CA GLN A 67 -13.28 -14.79 -2.63
C GLN A 67 -12.50 -13.74 -3.43
N LEU A 68 -13.20 -12.74 -3.98
CA LEU A 68 -12.60 -11.61 -4.70
C LEU A 68 -11.71 -10.77 -3.77
N LEU A 69 -12.11 -10.63 -2.51
CA LEU A 69 -11.38 -9.91 -1.47
C LEU A 69 -10.27 -10.74 -0.80
N SER A 70 -9.99 -11.96 -1.27
CA SER A 70 -8.96 -12.80 -0.65
C SER A 70 -7.58 -12.12 -0.71
N PRO A 71 -6.77 -12.20 0.37
CA PRO A 71 -5.43 -11.61 0.39
C PRO A 71 -4.55 -12.10 -0.76
N ALA A 72 -4.67 -13.38 -1.13
CA ALA A 72 -3.95 -13.94 -2.28
C ALA A 72 -4.31 -13.27 -3.61
N ARG A 73 -5.59 -12.97 -3.83
CA ARG A 73 -6.05 -12.27 -5.03
C ARG A 73 -5.56 -10.82 -5.05
N LEU A 74 -5.61 -10.15 -3.89
CA LEU A 74 -5.08 -8.80 -3.73
C LEU A 74 -3.57 -8.75 -4.01
N CYS A 75 -2.79 -9.67 -3.45
CA CYS A 75 -1.35 -9.78 -3.75
C CYS A 75 -1.09 -9.99 -5.24
N THR A 76 -1.87 -10.85 -5.90
CA THR A 76 -1.74 -11.10 -7.35
C THR A 76 -1.98 -9.81 -8.15
N ILE A 77 -3.05 -9.08 -7.86
CA ILE A 77 -3.37 -7.81 -8.55
C ILE A 77 -2.27 -6.76 -8.35
N LEU A 78 -1.74 -6.65 -7.13
CA LEU A 78 -0.65 -5.71 -6.81
C LEU A 78 0.66 -6.08 -7.51
N GLN A 79 0.96 -7.37 -7.65
CA GLN A 79 2.13 -7.89 -8.35
C GLN A 79 2.02 -7.69 -9.86
N ASP A 80 0.89 -8.07 -10.45
CA ASP A 80 0.64 -7.93 -11.90
C ASP A 80 0.71 -6.48 -12.37
N SER A 81 0.37 -5.54 -11.50
CA SER A 81 0.33 -4.11 -11.79
C SER A 81 1.62 -3.35 -11.42
N ASP A 82 2.63 -4.03 -10.85
CA ASP A 82 3.90 -3.43 -10.36
C ASP A 82 3.70 -2.13 -9.54
N LEU A 83 2.65 -2.11 -8.71
CA LEU A 83 2.27 -0.89 -7.98
C LEU A 83 3.18 -0.60 -6.79
N PHE A 84 3.74 -1.64 -6.18
CA PHE A 84 4.60 -1.55 -4.99
C PHE A 84 5.93 -2.27 -5.21
N PRO A 85 6.80 -1.74 -6.10
CA PRO A 85 8.11 -2.33 -6.33
C PRO A 85 9.00 -2.15 -5.10
N ALA A 86 9.87 -3.13 -4.84
CA ALA A 86 10.81 -3.08 -3.70
C ALA A 86 11.83 -1.93 -3.81
N VAL A 87 12.20 -1.55 -5.04
CA VAL A 87 13.00 -0.37 -5.35
C VAL A 87 12.22 0.40 -6.40
N ASP A 88 11.83 1.65 -6.10
CA ASP A 88 11.10 2.46 -7.06
C ASP A 88 12.09 3.11 -8.05
N PRO A 89 12.15 2.66 -9.32
CA PRO A 89 13.08 3.22 -10.31
C PRO A 89 12.75 4.67 -10.69
N LEU A 90 11.59 5.17 -10.26
CA LEU A 90 11.14 6.53 -10.52
C LEU A 90 11.54 7.51 -9.40
N ILE A 91 11.97 6.99 -8.24
CA ILE A 91 12.64 7.78 -7.22
C ILE A 91 14.11 7.85 -7.64
N GLU A 92 14.62 9.07 -7.81
CA GLU A 92 16.06 9.24 -7.91
C GLU A 92 16.60 8.98 -6.51
N ASP A 93 17.29 7.85 -6.34
CA ASP A 93 18.10 7.60 -5.15
C ASP A 93 18.95 8.86 -4.96
N ALA A 94 18.71 9.59 -3.87
CA ALA A 94 19.61 10.64 -3.46
C ALA A 94 20.85 9.92 -2.96
N GLY A 95 21.65 9.41 -3.90
CA GLY A 95 22.89 8.71 -3.63
C GLY A 95 23.65 9.52 -2.60
N GLU A 96 24.10 8.83 -1.55
CA GLU A 96 24.81 9.43 -0.41
C GLU A 96 25.66 10.62 -0.87
N PRO A 97 25.53 11.81 -0.25
CA PRO A 97 26.37 12.92 -0.62
C PRO A 97 27.81 12.43 -0.55
N ALA A 98 28.52 12.52 -1.68
CA ALA A 98 29.92 12.09 -1.79
C ALA A 98 30.67 12.53 -0.53
N PRO A 99 31.48 11.66 0.10
CA PRO A 99 32.25 12.03 1.28
C PRO A 99 32.97 13.33 0.93
N GLN A 100 32.60 14.42 1.61
CA GLN A 100 33.25 15.71 1.40
C GLN A 100 34.73 15.43 1.57
N GLU A 101 35.49 15.48 0.48
CA GLU A 101 36.94 15.37 0.54
C GLU A 101 37.37 16.36 1.60
N ALA A 102 37.87 15.80 2.71
CA ALA A 102 38.28 16.56 3.87
C ALA A 102 39.24 17.63 3.35
N ILE A 103 38.75 18.86 3.28
CA ILE A 103 39.52 20.04 2.91
C ILE A 103 40.74 19.96 3.82
N SER A 104 41.88 19.62 3.21
CA SER A 104 43.13 19.40 3.91
C SER A 104 43.49 20.71 4.57
N ARG A 105 43.14 20.83 5.86
CA ARG A 105 43.61 21.93 6.69
C ARG A 105 45.14 21.82 6.70
N PRO A 106 45.89 22.85 6.27
CA PRO A 106 47.33 22.78 6.34
C PRO A 106 47.73 22.69 7.82
N ARG A 107 48.54 21.67 8.16
CA ARG A 107 49.10 21.50 9.51
C ARG A 107 49.78 22.81 9.93
N PRO A 108 49.59 23.30 11.16
CA PRO A 108 50.36 24.45 11.63
C PRO A 108 51.84 24.04 11.73
N ARG A 109 52.72 24.86 11.16
CA ARG A 109 54.18 24.75 11.31
C ARG A 109 54.52 24.88 12.79
N ASN A 110 54.95 23.77 13.40
CA ASN A 110 55.64 23.83 14.68
C ASN A 110 56.99 24.53 14.47
N HIS A 111 57.12 25.74 14.98
CA HIS A 111 58.43 26.39 15.12
C HIS A 111 59.15 25.84 16.35
N PRO A 112 60.44 25.50 16.27
CA PRO A 112 61.19 25.05 17.43
C PRO A 112 61.39 26.22 18.40
N ARG A 113 61.07 26.01 19.68
CA ARG A 113 61.42 26.92 20.78
C ARG A 113 62.94 27.07 20.83
N ARG A 114 63.43 28.32 20.84
CA ARG A 114 64.84 28.63 21.13
C ARG A 114 65.16 28.23 22.58
N PRO A 115 66.36 27.70 22.87
CA PRO A 115 66.78 27.48 24.24
C PRO A 115 67.14 28.83 24.89
N ASN A 116 66.70 28.98 26.13
CA ASN A 116 67.05 30.10 27.00
C ASN A 116 68.53 29.93 27.37
N ILE A 117 69.37 30.94 27.10
CA ILE A 117 70.73 31.00 27.61
C ILE A 117 70.73 32.06 28.72
N LEU A 118 71.26 31.65 29.87
CA LEU A 118 71.49 32.40 31.11
C LEU A 118 72.14 33.77 30.90
#